data_AF-A0A661ZR59-F1
#
_entry.id   AF-A0A661ZR59-F1
#
_cell.length_a   1.000
_cell.length_b   1.000
_cell.length_c   1.000
_cell.angle_alpha   90.00
_cell.angle_beta   90.00
_cell.angle_gamma   90.00
#
_symmetry.space_group_name_H-M   'P 1'
#
loop_
_entity.id
_entity.type
_entity.pdbx_description
1 polymer ?
#
loop_
_entity_poly.entity_id
_entity_poly.type
_entity_poly.pdbx_seq_one_letter_code
_entity_poly.pdbx_strand_id
1 'polypeptide(L)' 'MEVLIVAKTHMKNAFCIGSYDLTNKRNVRLLTSTEANQPLDTEFKIGQIWEIDYIVRSSIVNPHI' A
#
# COMPACT_ATOMS: atom_id res chain seq x y z
N MET A 1 10.97 -4.83 -4.85
CA MET A 1 10.93 -3.40 -5.28
C MET A 1 10.96 -2.54 -4.04
N GLU A 2 11.72 -1.45 -4.07
CA GLU A 2 11.90 -0.58 -2.90
C GLU A 2 10.70 0.38 -2.76
N VAL A 3 9.94 0.26 -1.68
CA VAL A 3 8.75 1.11 -1.42
C VAL A 3 8.87 1.86 -0.10
N LEU A 4 8.66 3.18 -0.15
CA LEU A 4 8.57 4.05 1.02
C LEU A 4 7.12 4.12 1.49
N ILE A 5 6.84 3.80 2.74
CA ILE A 5 5.50 3.96 3.32
C ILE A 5 5.27 5.45 3.61
N VAL A 6 4.27 6.05 2.95
CA VAL A 6 3.97 7.48 3.06
C VAL A 6 2.67 7.77 3.79
N ALA A 7 1.76 6.80 3.87
CA ALA A 7 0.48 6.97 4.57
C ALA A 7 0.01 5.66 5.22
N LYS A 8 -0.60 5.78 6.41
CA LYS A 8 -1.29 4.70 7.12
C LYS A 8 -2.61 5.25 7.66
N THR A 9 -3.70 4.97 6.97
CA THR A 9 -5.04 5.47 7.33
C THR A 9 -5.85 4.36 7.98
N HIS A 10 -6.25 4.57 9.24
CA HIS A 10 -7.14 3.66 9.95
C HIS A 10 -8.54 3.66 9.31
N MET A 11 -8.98 2.49 8.85
CA MET A 11 -10.34 2.24 8.38
C MET A 11 -11.09 1.41 9.44
N LYS A 12 -12.35 1.04 9.19
CA LYS A 12 -13.21 0.35 10.17
C LYS A 12 -12.53 -0.84 10.86
N ASN A 13 -11.98 -1.79 10.09
CA ASN A 13 -11.36 -3.03 10.58
C ASN A 13 -10.01 -3.32 9.90
N ALA A 14 -9.36 -2.31 9.34
CA ALA A 14 -8.15 -2.47 8.52
C ALA A 14 -7.38 -1.15 8.38
N PHE A 15 -6.16 -1.21 7.87
CA PHE A 15 -5.38 -0.05 7.45
C PHE A 15 -5.30 0.05 5.92
N CYS A 16 -5.57 1.24 5.39
CA CYS A 16 -5.15 1.60 4.05
C CYS A 16 -3.69 2.09 4.11
N ILE A 17 -2.79 1.42 3.38
CA ILE A 17 -1.37 1.77 3.33
C ILE A 17 -1.06 2.40 1.97
N GLY A 18 -0.69 3.67 1.99
CA GLY A 18 -0.13 4.38 0.85
C GLY A 18 1.38 4.29 0.87
N SER A 19 1.98 4.00 -0.28
CA SER A 19 3.43 3.91 -0.45
C SER A 19 3.86 4.56 -1.75
N TYR A 20 5.13 4.92 -1.81
CA TYR A 20 5.79 5.44 -3.00
C TYR A 20 6.86 4.44 -3.44
N ASP A 21 6.69 3.88 -4.64
CA ASP A 21 7.68 3.01 -5.25
C ASP A 21 8.86 3.84 -5.73
N LEU A 22 10.02 3.64 -5.10
CA LEU A 22 11.26 4.35 -5.39
C LEU A 22 11.91 3.87 -6.69
N THR A 23 11.66 2.64 -7.12
CA THR A 23 12.16 2.07 -8.37
C THR A 23 11.38 2.64 -9.57
N ASN A 24 10.05 2.55 -9.53
CA ASN A 24 9.17 2.93 -10.65
C ASN A 24 8.60 4.36 -10.53
N LYS A 25 8.96 5.11 -9.48
CA LYS A 25 8.59 6.52 -9.24
C LYS A 25 7.09 6.78 -9.25
N ARG A 26 6.31 5.92 -8.59
CA ARG A 26 4.83 6.03 -8.56
C ARG A 26 4.25 5.82 -7.17
N ASN A 27 3.10 6.44 -6.93
CA ASN A 27 2.29 6.14 -5.75
C ASN A 27 1.55 4.81 -5.94
N VAL A 28 1.63 3.94 -4.95
CA VAL A 28 0.93 2.65 -4.94
C VAL A 28 0.25 2.42 -3.59
N ARG A 29 -0.96 1.87 -3.62
CA ARG A 29 -1.66 1.39 -2.44
C ARG A 29 -1.29 -0.08 -2.21
N LEU A 30 -0.72 -0.39 -1.05
CA LEU A 30 -0.36 -1.76 -0.71
C LEU A 30 -1.59 -2.52 -0.23
N LEU A 31 -1.99 -3.53 -1.00
CA LEU A 31 -3.04 -4.48 -0.64
C LEU A 31 -2.40 -5.82 -0.25
N THR A 32 -3.17 -6.67 0.42
CA THR A 32 -2.78 -8.06 0.66
C THR A 32 -2.82 -8.85 -0.65
N SER A 33 -2.30 -10.08 -0.64
CA SER A 33 -2.39 -11.01 -1.78
C SER A 33 -3.83 -11.33 -2.19
N THR A 34 -4.79 -11.19 -1.28
CA THR A 34 -6.23 -11.34 -1.52
C THR A 34 -6.91 -10.03 -1.89
N GLU A 35 -6.13 -9.01 -2.30
CA GLU A 35 -6.60 -7.69 -2.71
C GLU A 35 -7.34 -6.88 -1.63
N ALA A 36 -7.15 -7.23 -0.35
CA ALA A 36 -7.77 -6.55 0.78
C ALA A 36 -6.87 -5.44 1.35
N ASN A 37 -7.45 -4.56 2.17
CA ASN A 37 -6.67 -3.63 3.00
C ASN A 37 -5.78 -4.39 3.99
N GLN A 38 -4.71 -3.75 4.44
CA GLN A 38 -3.80 -4.36 5.40
C GLN A 38 -4.50 -4.59 6.75
N PRO A 39 -4.21 -5.69 7.45
CA PRO A 39 -4.83 -5.99 8.74
C PRO A 39 -4.38 -5.00 9.83
N LEU A 40 -5.08 -4.99 10.96
CA LEU A 40 -4.81 -4.04 12.06
C LEU A 40 -3.44 -4.26 12.74
N ASP A 41 -2.90 -5.46 12.64
CA ASP A 41 -1.57 -5.86 13.13
C ASP A 41 -0.45 -5.65 12.09
N THR A 42 -0.73 -4.98 10.98
CA THR A 42 0.28 -4.73 9.94
C THR A 42 1.50 -3.98 10.47
N GLU A 43 2.68 -4.49 10.13
CA GLU A 43 3.99 -3.98 10.56
C GLU A 43 4.40 -2.68 9.87
N PHE A 44 3.71 -2.29 8.79
CA PHE A 44 4.04 -1.07 8.05
C PHE A 44 3.90 0.19 8.93
N LYS A 45 4.96 1.00 8.97
CA LYS A 45 4.99 2.32 9.60
C LYS A 45 5.41 3.38 8.59
N ILE A 46 4.81 4.58 8.70
CA ILE A 46 5.14 5.73 7.86
C ILE A 46 6.63 6.08 8.01
N GLY A 47 7.30 6.36 6.89
CA GLY A 47 8.73 6.68 6.82
C GLY A 47 9.65 5.47 6.67
N GLN A 48 9.13 4.24 6.76
CA GLN A 48 9.92 3.03 6.54
C GLN A 48 10.02 2.69 5.05
N ILE A 49 11.17 2.13 4.68
CA ILE A 49 11.40 1.54 3.37
C ILE A 49 11.31 0.02 3.51
N TRP A 50 10.62 -0.60 2.55
CA TRP A 50 10.44 -2.06 2.48
C TRP A 50 10.81 -2.56 1.08
N GLU A 51 11.41 -3.75 1.01
CA GLU A 51 11.51 -4.50 -0.23
C GLU A 51 10.27 -5.35 -0.41
N ILE A 52 9.43 -4.99 -1.38
CA ILE A 52 8.15 -5.66 -1.65
C ILE A 52 8.06 -6.01 -3.12
N ASP A 53 7.63 -7.22 -3.41
CA ASP A 53 7.19 -7.62 -4.75
C ASP A 53 5.67 -7.51 -4.82
N TYR A 54 5.16 -6.74 -5.78
CA TYR A 54 3.74 -6.52 -6.00
C TYR A 54 3.41 -6.55 -7.49
N ILE A 55 2.17 -6.88 -7.81
CA ILE A 55 1.64 -6.86 -9.18
C ILE A 55 0.78 -5.63 -9.40
N VAL A 56 0.86 -5.06 -10.61
CA VAL A 56 -0.03 -3.97 -11.02
C VAL A 56 -1.35 -4.56 -11.46
N ARG A 57 -2.44 -4.19 -10.80
CA ARG A 57 -3.79 -4.57 -11.22
C ARG A 57 -4.22 -3.71 -12.41
N SER A 58 -4.87 -4.30 -13.40
CA SER A 58 -5.38 -3.59 -14.58
C SER A 58 -6.73 -2.89 -14.33
N SER A 59 -7.56 -3.42 -13.43
CA SER A 59 -8.89 -2.84 -13.12
C SER A 59 -8.88 -2.05 -11.80
N ILE A 60 -8.13 -0.96 -11.75
CA ILE A 60 -8.06 -0.11 -10.55
C ILE A 60 -9.31 0.76 -10.48
N VAL A 61 -10.14 0.53 -9.47
CA VAL A 61 -11.25 1.45 -9.13
C VAL A 61 -10.65 2.57 -8.27
N ASN A 62 -10.72 3.81 -8.76
CA ASN A 62 -10.28 4.96 -8.00
C ASN A 62 -11.13 5.09 -6.73
N PRO A 63 -10.52 5.40 -5.56
CA PRO A 63 -11.27 5.51 -4.31
C PRO A 63 -12.23 6.71 -4.28
N HIS A 64 -12.03 7.70 -5.17
CA HIS A 64 -12.89 8.86 -5.34
C HIS A 64 -13.00 9.19 -6.85
N ILE A 65 -14.18 9.62 -7.29
CA ILE A 65 -14.47 10.13 -8.64
C ILE A 65 -14.41 11.65 -8.59
#